data_AF-A0A2U2DQK8-F1
#
_entry.id   AF-A0A2U2DQK8-F1
#
_cell.length_a   1.000
_cell.length_b   1.000
_cell.length_c   1.000
_cell.angle_alpha   90.00
_cell.angle_beta   90.00
_cell.angle_gamma   90.00
#
_symmetry.space_group_name_H-M   'P 1'
#
loop_
_entity.id
_entity.type
_entity.pdbx_description
1 polymer ?
#
loop_
_entity_poly.entity_id
_entity_poly.type
_entity_poly.pdbx_seq_one_letter_code
_entity_poly.pdbx_strand_id
1 'polypeptide(L)' 'MADDRSVNLMLRGGRVTEGFRENLFDAANREGRSVNEFVLRSAAEKLLRSGRPISGVFDSGDVDDLLREIQL' A
#
# COMPACT_ATOMS: atom_id res chain seq x y z
N MET A 1 9.18 -1.56 -17.86
CA MET A 1 7.95 -2.37 -17.68
C MET A 1 6.83 -1.68 -18.45
N ALA A 2 5.87 -2.42 -19.00
CA ALA A 2 4.78 -1.81 -19.77
C ALA A 2 3.93 -0.88 -18.88
N ASP A 3 3.45 0.22 -19.47
CA ASP A 3 2.55 1.19 -18.84
C ASP A 3 1.27 0.48 -18.36
N ASP A 4 1.08 0.42 -17.04
CA ASP A 4 -0.07 -0.24 -16.40
C ASP A 4 -1.13 0.80 -16.05
N ARG A 5 -2.40 0.48 -16.33
CA ARG A 5 -3.50 1.45 -16.21
C ARG A 5 -4.04 1.47 -14.78
N SER A 6 -4.27 2.66 -14.23
CA SER A 6 -4.90 2.83 -12.92
C SER A 6 -6.33 2.27 -12.92
N VAL A 7 -6.67 1.50 -11.89
CA VAL A 7 -7.99 0.91 -11.68
C VAL A 7 -8.48 1.13 -10.26
N ASN A 8 -9.79 1.28 -10.08
CA ASN A 8 -10.38 1.46 -8.75
C ASN A 8 -10.37 0.14 -7.97
N LEU A 9 -9.85 0.18 -6.73
CA LEU A 9 -9.97 -0.92 -5.77
C LEU A 9 -11.03 -0.59 -4.73
N MET A 10 -12.09 -1.40 -4.66
CA MET A 10 -13.10 -1.33 -3.61
C MET A 10 -12.95 -2.55 -2.67
N LEU A 11 -12.41 -2.32 -1.48
CA LEU A 11 -12.26 -3.38 -0.48
C LEU A 11 -13.63 -3.74 0.13
N ARG A 12 -14.07 -4.97 -0.10
CA ARG A 12 -15.31 -5.50 0.51
C ARG A 12 -14.98 -6.12 1.87
N GLY A 13 -15.80 -5.83 2.89
CA GLY A 13 -15.72 -6.51 4.19
C GLY A 13 -14.74 -5.90 5.21
N GLY A 14 -14.43 -4.60 5.11
CA GLY A 14 -13.53 -3.87 6.03
C GLY A 14 -14.05 -3.66 7.46
N ARG A 15 -14.61 -4.71 8.09
CA ARG A 15 -14.94 -4.67 9.52
C ARG A 15 -13.71 -5.14 10.31
N VAL A 16 -13.15 -4.23 11.10
CA VAL A 16 -11.97 -4.44 11.92
C VAL A 16 -12.29 -4.16 13.39
N THR A 17 -11.40 -4.54 14.30
CA THR A 17 -11.53 -4.15 15.71
C THR A 17 -11.29 -2.65 15.86
N GLU A 18 -11.90 -2.03 16.88
CA GLU A 18 -11.75 -0.60 17.15
C GLU A 18 -10.29 -0.20 17.38
N GLY A 19 -9.57 -0.95 18.23
CA GLY A 19 -8.16 -0.69 18.50
C GLY A 19 -7.28 -0.81 17.24
N PHE A 20 -7.61 -1.71 16.31
CA PHE A 20 -6.90 -1.75 15.03
C PHE A 20 -7.17 -0.50 14.20
N ARG A 21 -8.42 -0.05 14.12
CA ARG A 21 -8.79 1.17 13.39
C ARG A 21 -8.04 2.39 13.93
N GLU A 22 -7.98 2.54 15.25
CA GLU A 22 -7.28 3.66 15.90
C GLU A 22 -5.78 3.66 15.59
N ASN A 23 -5.11 2.51 15.78
CA ASN A 23 -3.69 2.38 15.48
C ASN A 23 -3.39 2.57 13.99
N LEU A 24 -4.27 2.09 13.11
CA LEU A 24 -4.14 2.29 11.66
C LEU A 24 -4.23 3.79 11.31
N PHE A 25 -5.17 4.52 11.91
CA PHE A 25 -5.33 5.95 11.63
C PHE A 25 -4.14 6.77 12.19
N ASP A 26 -3.68 6.45 13.39
CA ASP A 26 -2.50 7.09 13.99
C ASP A 26 -1.23 6.82 13.17
N ALA A 27 -1.00 5.58 12.74
CA ALA A 27 0.13 5.23 11.87
C ALA A 27 0.08 5.97 10.52
N ALA A 28 -1.08 5.98 9.84
CA ALA A 28 -1.24 6.71 8.58
C ALA A 28 -0.97 8.22 8.76
N ASN A 29 -1.49 8.82 9.84
CA ASN A 29 -1.27 10.23 10.16
C ASN A 29 0.21 10.56 10.42
N ARG A 30 0.95 9.70 11.14
CA ARG A 30 2.38 9.90 11.43
C ARG A 30 3.24 9.89 10.17
N GLU A 31 2.81 9.15 9.15
CA GLU A 31 3.46 9.13 7.84
C GLU A 31 2.98 10.23 6.89
N GLY A 32 2.01 11.07 7.31
CA GLY A 32 1.42 12.11 6.47
C GLY A 32 0.63 11.54 5.29
N ARG A 33 0.03 10.35 5.44
CA ARG A 33 -0.70 9.62 4.39
C ARG A 33 -2.18 9.46 4.74
N SER A 34 -3.02 9.35 3.72
CA SER A 34 -4.37 8.82 3.93
C SER A 34 -4.32 7.34 4.31
N VAL A 35 -5.37 6.86 4.99
CA VAL A 35 -5.49 5.45 5.38
C VAL A 35 -5.46 4.51 4.17
N ASN A 36 -6.08 4.92 3.06
CA ASN A 36 -6.04 4.15 1.82
C ASN A 36 -4.61 4.03 1.28
N GLU A 37 -3.87 5.13 1.23
CA GLU A 37 -2.50 5.11 0.74
C GLU A 37 -1.61 4.23 1.62
N PHE A 38 -1.75 4.35 2.94
CA PHE A 38 -1.03 3.53 3.91
C PHE A 38 -1.30 2.04 3.67
N VAL A 39 -2.57 1.63 3.63
CA VAL A 39 -2.94 0.21 3.46
C VAL A 39 -2.48 -0.35 2.12
N LEU A 40 -2.66 0.39 1.03
CA LEU A 40 -2.25 -0.05 -0.32
C LEU A 40 -0.74 -0.21 -0.42
N ARG A 41 0.03 0.73 0.17
CA ARG A 41 1.49 0.64 0.22
C ARG A 41 1.97 -0.55 1.04
N SER A 42 1.43 -0.76 2.24
CA SER A 42 1.78 -1.94 3.05
C SER A 42 1.41 -3.26 2.36
N ALA A 43 0.29 -3.29 1.62
CA ALA A 43 -0.10 -4.46 0.84
C ALA A 43 0.88 -4.70 -0.33
N ALA A 44 1.29 -3.65 -1.03
CA ALA A 44 2.29 -3.72 -2.10
C ALA A 44 3.64 -4.24 -1.59
N GLU A 45 4.12 -3.75 -0.44
CA GLU A 45 5.34 -4.27 0.19
C GLU A 45 5.22 -5.78 0.44
N LYS A 46 4.10 -6.23 1.00
CA LYS A 46 3.86 -7.65 1.26
C LYS A 46 3.84 -8.48 -0.03
N LEU A 47 3.26 -7.95 -1.11
CA LEU A 47 3.25 -8.61 -2.42
C LEU A 47 4.67 -8.76 -2.96
N LEU A 48 5.47 -7.69 -2.95
CA LEU A 48 6.87 -7.70 -3.39
C LEU A 48 7.71 -8.69 -2.59
N ARG A 49 7.63 -8.66 -1.26
CA ARG A 49 8.32 -9.62 -0.37
C ARG A 49 7.89 -11.07 -0.63
N SER A 50 6.66 -11.29 -1.09
CA SER A 50 6.15 -12.61 -1.48
C SER A 50 6.53 -13.05 -2.90
N GLY A 51 7.35 -12.26 -3.61
CA GLY A 51 7.77 -12.55 -4.99
C GLY A 51 6.69 -12.29 -6.05
N ARG A 52 5.66 -11.50 -5.72
CA ARG A 52 4.61 -11.13 -6.68
C ARG A 52 5.00 -9.80 -7.35
N PRO A 53 5.32 -9.79 -8.65
CA PRO A 53 5.67 -8.57 -9.34
C PRO A 53 4.44 -7.67 -9.51
N ILE A 54 4.63 -6.38 -9.26
CA ILE A 54 3.68 -5.31 -9.55
C ILE A 54 4.42 -4.21 -10.30
N SER A 55 3.73 -3.52 -11.20
CA SER A 55 4.23 -2.36 -11.97
C SER A 55 4.34 -1.09 -11.11
N GLY A 56 3.47 -0.99 -10.11
CA GLY A 56 3.40 0.09 -9.13
C GLY A 56 2.19 -0.07 -8.21
N VAL A 57 2.01 0.85 -7.27
CA VAL A 57 0.92 0.91 -6.30
C VAL A 57 -0.18 1.87 -6.75
N PHE A 58 0.20 3.09 -7.11
CA PHE A 58 -0.69 4.14 -7.62
C PHE A 58 -0.38 4.48 -9.07
N ASP A 59 0.92 4.57 -9.38
CA ASP A 59 1.45 4.89 -10.70
C ASP A 59 2.51 3.87 -11.10
N SER A 60 2.59 3.55 -12.39
CA SER A 60 3.66 2.68 -12.90
C SER A 60 5.03 3.27 -12.56
N GLY A 61 5.89 2.47 -11.91
CA GLY A 61 7.25 2.86 -11.53
C GLY A 61 7.43 3.35 -10.09
N ASP A 62 6.35 3.62 -9.34
CA ASP A 62 6.46 3.95 -7.90
C ASP A 62 6.99 2.77 -7.04
N VAL A 63 7.06 1.57 -7.64
CA VAL A 63 7.61 0.36 -7.05
C VAL A 63 9.09 0.50 -6.70
N ASP A 64 9.84 1.33 -7.44
CA ASP A 64 11.27 1.54 -7.19
C ASP A 64 11.49 2.28 -5.87
N ASP A 65 10.63 3.25 -5.56
CA ASP A 65 10.69 3.96 -4.27
C ASP A 65 10.30 3.03 -3.13
N LEU A 66 9.30 2.17 -3.34
CA LEU A 66 8.90 1.16 -2.35
C LEU A 66 9.99 0.12 -2.10
N LEU A 67 10.69 -0.34 -3.14
CA LEU A 67 11.81 -1.28 -3.00
C LEU A 67 12.98 -0.65 -2.23
N ARG A 68 13.26 0.65 -2.43
CA ARG A 68 14.25 1.38 -1.64
C ARG A 68 13.85 1.48 -0.17
N GLU A 69 12.57 1.69 0.13
CA GLU A 69 12.04 1.72 1.49
C GLU A 69 12.13 0.34 2.19
N ILE A 70 11.98 -0.75 1.43
CA ILE A 70 11.98 -2.15 1.95
C ILE A 70 13.39 -2.68 2.24
N GLN A 71 14.42 -2.21 1.51
CA GLN A 71 15.80 -2.72 1.55
C GLN A 71 16.65 -2.16 2.72
N LEU A 72 16.08 -2.04 3.92
CA LEU A 72 16.88 -1.94 5.16
C LEU A 72 17.64 -3.24 5.45
#